data_AF-A0A8C6WJJ0-F1
#
_entry.id   AF-A0A8C6WJJ0-F1
#
_cell.length_a   1.000
_cell.length_b   1.000
_cell.length_c   1.000
_cell.angle_alpha   90.00
_cell.angle_beta   90.00
_cell.angle_gamma   90.00
#
_symmetry.space_group_name_H-M   'P 1'
#
loop_
_entity.id
_entity.type
_entity.pdbx_description
1 polymer ?
#
loop_
_entity_poly.entity_id
_entity_poly.type
_entity_poly.pdbx_seq_one_letter_code
_entity_poly.pdbx_strand_id
1 'polypeptide(L)'
;MEKFLQIAPHSLALVLGRDERKRGTEESSEHHGSSGYEVFASFKAVNMLHFWNKALTHALSEVFFLGWLLDRVLLIQGEEAQLEVLRSGWVRRTLRPPQGFDIKCIGDVSPITMSPVSQSQFIPLGEVLCLAISSMNSAHKPVNQEALVEHLTASFPGVPTPSSEVLRHTLNVLVRERKIYPTPEGYFIVTPQTYFITPPSSGHPTP
;
A
#
# COMPACT_ATOMS: atom_id res chain seq x y z
N MET A 1 7.51 -23.36 10.85
CA MET A 1 6.14 -22.84 10.99
C MET A 1 6.21 -21.37 10.64
N GLU A 2 5.72 -20.98 9.46
CA GLU A 2 5.63 -19.57 9.11
C GLU A 2 4.70 -18.89 10.12
N LYS A 3 5.20 -17.87 10.83
CA LYS A 3 4.40 -17.11 11.77
C LYS A 3 3.48 -16.22 10.93
N PHE A 4 2.18 -16.51 10.96
CA PHE A 4 1.19 -15.59 10.43
C PHE A 4 1.34 -14.23 11.12
N LEU A 5 1.38 -13.16 10.33
CA LEU A 5 1.39 -11.81 10.88
C LEU A 5 -0.05 -11.43 11.21
N GLN A 6 -0.29 -10.94 12.43
CA GLN A 6 -1.60 -10.43 12.80
C GLN A 6 -1.66 -8.93 12.56
N ILE A 7 -2.69 -8.49 11.86
CA ILE A 7 -2.99 -7.08 11.60
C ILE A 7 -4.15 -6.67 12.51
N ALA A 8 -4.06 -5.46 13.05
CA ALA A 8 -5.10 -4.88 13.89
C ALA A 8 -5.50 -5.73 15.12
N PRO A 9 -4.56 -6.31 15.90
CA PRO A 9 -4.94 -6.98 17.15
C PRO A 9 -5.54 -5.98 18.15
N HIS A 10 -6.47 -6.43 19.00
CA HIS A 10 -7.13 -5.59 20.00
C HIS A 10 -7.76 -4.33 19.39
N SER A 11 -8.67 -4.55 18.43
CA SER A 11 -9.31 -3.47 17.70
C SER A 11 -10.81 -3.45 17.90
N LEU A 12 -11.36 -2.25 17.92
CA LEU A 12 -12.78 -1.94 18.04
C LEU A 12 -13.20 -1.09 16.84
N ALA A 13 -14.28 -1.48 16.18
CA ALA A 13 -14.87 -0.74 15.08
C ALA A 13 -16.06 0.09 15.56
N LEU A 14 -16.10 1.36 15.19
CA LEU A 14 -17.26 2.24 15.33
C LEU A 14 -17.83 2.51 13.94
N VAL A 15 -19.05 2.04 13.68
CA VAL A 15 -19.76 2.31 12.43
C VAL A 15 -20.51 3.63 12.57
N LEU A 16 -20.13 4.60 11.75
CA LEU A 16 -20.66 5.95 11.76
C LEU A 16 -21.58 6.21 10.57
N GLY A 17 -22.75 6.78 10.84
CA GLY A 17 -23.61 7.37 9.82
C GLY A 17 -23.46 8.89 9.82
N ARG A 18 -23.47 9.53 8.65
CA ARG A 18 -23.50 11.00 8.56
C ARG A 18 -24.85 11.51 9.04
N ASP A 19 -24.81 12.60 9.82
CA ASP A 19 -26.02 13.29 10.26
C ASP A 19 -26.62 14.08 9.09
N GLU A 20 -27.52 13.46 8.34
CA GLU A 20 -28.24 14.06 7.21
C GLU A 20 -29.02 15.34 7.61
N ARG A 21 -29.34 15.53 8.90
CA ARG A 21 -30.08 16.71 9.39
C ARG A 21 -29.24 17.98 9.41
N LYS A 22 -27.91 17.85 9.39
CA LYS A 22 -26.97 18.99 9.38
C LYS A 22 -26.50 19.40 7.98
N ARG A 23 -26.86 18.65 6.93
CA ARG A 23 -26.56 19.01 5.53
C ARG A 23 -27.33 20.24 5.05
N GLY A 24 -28.45 20.58 5.67
CA GLY A 24 -29.35 21.65 5.20
C GLY A 24 -28.90 23.09 5.48
N THR A 25 -27.79 23.31 6.20
CA THR A 25 -27.38 24.67 6.62
C THR A 25 -26.02 25.08 6.05
N GLU A 26 -25.27 24.18 5.43
CA GLU A 26 -23.90 24.43 4.92
C GLU A 26 -23.80 24.08 3.43
N GLU A 27 -24.65 24.71 2.61
CA GLU A 27 -24.42 24.80 1.15
C GLU A 27 -23.38 25.89 0.87
N SER A 28 -22.08 25.58 0.98
CA SER A 28 -20.97 26.28 0.29
C SER A 28 -19.59 25.97 0.90
N SER A 29 -19.23 24.70 0.99
CA SER A 29 -17.82 24.30 1.07
C SER A 29 -17.70 22.96 0.40
N GLU A 30 -16.80 22.84 -0.57
CA GLU A 30 -16.36 21.56 -1.10
C GLU A 30 -15.97 20.70 0.10
N HIS A 31 -16.81 19.71 0.44
CA HIS A 31 -16.58 18.85 1.59
C HIS A 31 -15.39 17.95 1.23
N HIS A 32 -14.18 18.45 1.43
CA HIS A 32 -13.05 17.58 1.72
C HIS A 32 -13.53 16.70 2.88
N GLY A 33 -13.79 15.42 2.59
CA GLY A 33 -14.25 14.48 3.60
C GLY A 33 -13.32 14.58 4.81
N SER A 34 -13.88 14.81 5.99
CA SER A 34 -13.08 14.91 7.21
C SER A 34 -12.10 13.76 7.26
N SER A 35 -10.82 14.07 7.50
CA SER A 35 -9.81 13.04 7.63
C SER A 35 -10.24 12.07 8.72
N GLY A 36 -10.04 10.77 8.51
CA GLY A 36 -10.36 9.76 9.51
C GLY A 36 -9.76 10.07 10.89
N TYR A 37 -8.59 10.72 10.90
CA TYR A 37 -7.93 11.19 12.11
C TYR A 37 -8.70 12.35 12.80
N GLU A 38 -9.28 13.27 12.04
CA GLU A 38 -10.11 14.35 12.59
C GLU A 38 -11.39 13.79 13.22
N VAL A 39 -11.99 12.77 12.59
CA VAL A 39 -13.15 12.06 13.15
C VAL A 39 -12.77 11.38 14.48
N PHE A 40 -11.61 10.73 14.53
CA PHE A 40 -11.08 10.14 15.76
C PHE A 40 -10.80 11.19 16.85
N ALA A 41 -10.14 12.30 16.49
CA ALA A 41 -9.83 13.38 17.42
C ALA A 41 -11.11 14.02 17.97
N SER A 42 -12.12 14.23 17.13
CA SER A 42 -13.44 14.71 17.53
C SER A 42 -14.12 13.73 18.50
N PHE A 43 -14.08 12.43 18.21
CA PHE A 43 -14.63 11.40 19.09
C PHE A 43 -13.96 11.41 20.47
N LYS A 44 -12.62 11.50 20.52
CA LYS A 44 -11.88 11.65 21.79
C LYS A 44 -12.29 12.93 22.50
N ALA A 45 -12.24 14.08 21.82
CA ALA A 45 -12.52 15.38 22.42
C ALA A 45 -13.90 15.43 23.08
N VAL A 46 -14.96 15.04 22.36
CA VAL A 46 -16.34 15.09 22.87
C VAL A 46 -16.51 14.20 24.11
N ASN A 47 -15.91 13.01 24.11
CA ASN A 47 -16.05 12.07 25.24
C ASN A 47 -15.11 12.38 26.41
N MET A 48 -14.00 13.10 26.17
CA MET A 48 -13.08 13.53 27.23
C MET A 48 -13.62 14.70 28.06
N LEU A 49 -14.67 15.39 27.62
CA LEU A 49 -15.35 16.44 28.41
C LEU A 49 -16.03 15.88 29.67
N HIS A 50 -16.27 14.57 29.73
CA HIS A 50 -16.91 13.89 30.85
C HIS A 50 -15.92 13.60 31.99
N PHE A 51 -15.37 14.66 32.61
CA PHE A 51 -14.35 14.56 33.66
C PHE A 51 -14.76 13.75 34.90
N TRP A 52 -16.07 13.57 35.13
CA TRP A 52 -16.59 12.71 36.20
C TRP A 52 -16.34 11.22 35.91
N ASN A 53 -16.18 10.83 34.65
CA ASN A 53 -15.89 9.45 34.25
C ASN A 53 -14.39 9.30 33.95
N LYS A 54 -13.58 9.29 35.03
CA LYS A 54 -12.12 9.17 34.95
C LYS A 54 -11.65 7.93 34.19
N ALA A 55 -12.39 6.83 34.29
CA ALA A 55 -12.08 5.59 33.57
C ALA A 55 -12.20 5.79 32.05
N LEU A 56 -13.27 6.45 31.58
CA LEU A 56 -13.46 6.75 30.17
C LEU A 56 -12.41 7.75 29.65
N THR A 57 -12.12 8.81 30.40
CA THR A 57 -11.12 9.79 29.98
C THR A 57 -9.73 9.17 29.86
N HIS A 58 -9.38 8.28 30.79
CA HIS A 58 -8.12 7.52 30.74
C HIS A 58 -8.11 6.51 29.59
N ALA A 59 -9.18 5.73 29.41
CA ALA A 59 -9.26 4.81 28.28
C ALA A 59 -9.11 5.53 26.94
N LEU A 60 -9.74 6.70 26.79
CA LEU A 60 -9.63 7.51 25.58
C LEU A 60 -8.23 8.09 25.36
N SER A 61 -7.44 8.40 26.41
CA SER A 61 -6.06 8.89 26.22
C SER A 61 -5.17 7.81 25.61
N GLU A 62 -5.37 6.56 26.02
CA GLU A 62 -4.52 5.41 25.69
C GLU A 62 -4.91 4.68 24.39
N VAL A 63 -6.09 4.93 23.82
CA VAL A 63 -6.44 4.34 22.52
C VAL A 63 -5.86 5.12 21.34
N PHE A 64 -5.61 4.39 20.25
CA PHE A 64 -4.97 4.87 19.03
C PHE A 64 -5.90 4.77 17.81
N PHE A 65 -5.70 5.69 16.87
CA PHE A 65 -6.31 5.61 15.55
C PHE A 65 -5.62 4.53 14.73
N LEU A 66 -6.40 3.54 14.28
CA LEU A 66 -5.90 2.47 13.44
C LEU A 66 -6.27 2.67 11.96
N GLY A 67 -7.45 3.23 11.69
CA GLY A 67 -7.86 3.46 10.31
C GLY A 67 -9.28 4.01 10.15
N TRP A 68 -9.55 4.43 8.93
CA TRP A 68 -10.84 4.97 8.51
C TRP A 68 -11.26 4.28 7.22
N LEU A 69 -12.26 3.42 7.30
CA LEU A 69 -12.69 2.58 6.18
C LEU A 69 -14.01 3.08 5.60
N LEU A 70 -14.05 3.17 4.27
CA LEU A 70 -15.26 3.44 3.49
C LEU A 70 -16.02 4.70 3.93
N ASP A 71 -15.31 5.69 4.47
CA ASP A 71 -15.88 6.91 5.05
C ASP A 71 -16.95 6.69 6.13
N ARG A 72 -16.89 5.55 6.82
CA ARG A 72 -17.91 5.13 7.79
C ARG A 72 -17.37 4.42 9.01
N VAL A 73 -16.31 3.62 8.88
CA VAL A 73 -15.84 2.78 10.00
C VAL A 73 -14.57 3.36 10.57
N LEU A 74 -14.67 3.84 11.81
CA LEU A 74 -13.52 4.26 12.60
C LEU A 74 -12.97 3.04 13.35
N LEU A 75 -11.74 2.66 13.02
CA LEU A 75 -11.01 1.60 13.72
C LEU A 75 -10.13 2.21 14.82
N ILE A 76 -10.33 1.71 16.03
CA ILE A 76 -9.62 2.13 17.23
C ILE A 76 -8.87 0.91 17.78
N GLN A 77 -7.61 1.10 18.15
CA GLN A 77 -6.78 0.08 18.79
C GLN A 77 -6.44 0.49 20.22
N GLY A 78 -6.38 -0.48 21.13
CA GLY A 78 -5.96 -0.25 22.53
C GLY A 78 -5.84 -1.58 23.27
N GLU A 79 -5.41 -1.55 24.52
CA GLU A 79 -5.44 -2.78 25.33
C GLU A 79 -6.87 -3.12 25.77
N GLU A 80 -7.07 -4.37 26.19
CA GLU A 80 -8.38 -4.92 26.53
C GLU A 80 -9.12 -4.10 27.60
N ALA A 81 -8.38 -3.56 28.58
CA ALA A 81 -8.95 -2.75 29.65
C ALA A 81 -9.59 -1.45 29.11
N GLN A 82 -8.93 -0.78 28.16
CA GLN A 82 -9.42 0.46 27.56
C GLN A 82 -10.60 0.19 26.62
N LEU A 83 -10.51 -0.88 25.82
CA LEU A 83 -11.61 -1.28 24.93
C LEU A 83 -12.86 -1.68 25.73
N GLU A 84 -12.69 -2.29 26.90
CA GLU A 84 -13.82 -2.64 27.77
C GLU A 84 -14.54 -1.40 28.31
N VAL A 85 -13.80 -0.34 28.64
CA VAL A 85 -14.42 0.92 29.04
C VAL A 85 -15.23 1.53 27.89
N LEU A 86 -14.72 1.47 26.66
CA LEU A 86 -15.46 1.92 25.47
C LEU A 86 -16.73 1.09 25.24
N ARG A 87 -16.64 -0.24 25.32
CA ARG A 87 -17.81 -1.14 25.20
C ARG A 87 -18.85 -0.85 26.27
N SER A 88 -18.43 -0.74 27.53
CA SER A 88 -19.31 -0.39 28.65
C SER A 88 -19.95 0.98 28.44
N GLY A 89 -19.20 1.97 27.94
CA GLY A 89 -19.72 3.30 27.63
C GLY A 89 -20.77 3.28 26.52
N TRP A 90 -20.63 2.41 25.51
CA TRP A 90 -21.64 2.21 24.48
C TRP A 90 -22.90 1.56 25.04
N VAL A 91 -22.77 0.45 25.75
CA VAL A 91 -23.89 -0.29 26.36
C VAL A 91 -24.70 0.62 27.28
N ARG A 92 -24.02 1.47 28.05
CA ARG A 92 -24.63 2.43 28.99
C ARG A 92 -25.09 3.73 28.33
N ARG A 93 -24.95 3.87 27.01
CA ARG A 93 -25.30 5.08 26.24
C ARG A 93 -24.62 6.36 26.74
N THR A 94 -23.43 6.23 27.31
CA THR A 94 -22.63 7.39 27.77
C THR A 94 -21.67 7.89 26.71
N LEU A 95 -21.34 7.08 25.69
CA LEU A 95 -20.53 7.52 24.56
C LEU A 95 -21.32 8.48 23.66
N ARG A 96 -20.64 9.53 23.22
CA ARG A 96 -21.13 10.52 22.27
C ARG A 96 -20.48 10.32 20.90
N PRO A 97 -21.24 10.53 19.81
CA PRO A 97 -20.66 10.46 18.48
C PRO A 97 -19.75 11.66 18.20
N PRO A 98 -18.78 11.51 17.28
CA PRO A 98 -18.00 12.65 16.78
C PRO A 98 -18.89 13.64 16.02
N GLN A 99 -18.41 14.87 15.85
CA GLN A 99 -19.15 15.93 15.18
C GLN A 99 -19.55 15.54 13.75
N GLY A 100 -20.84 15.70 13.41
CA GLY A 100 -21.37 15.40 12.08
C GLY A 100 -21.74 13.93 11.85
N PHE A 101 -21.63 13.08 12.88
CA PHE A 101 -21.94 11.66 12.79
C PHE A 101 -22.90 11.19 13.88
N ASP A 102 -23.48 10.01 13.65
CA ASP A 102 -24.10 9.14 14.64
C ASP A 102 -23.30 7.84 14.73
N ILE A 103 -23.12 7.30 15.93
CA ILE A 103 -22.63 5.91 16.10
C ILE A 103 -23.81 4.97 15.89
N LYS A 104 -23.75 4.13 14.85
CA LYS A 104 -24.78 3.13 14.54
C LYS A 104 -24.54 1.83 15.29
N CYS A 105 -23.29 1.41 15.40
CA CYS A 105 -22.89 0.30 16.26
C CYS A 105 -21.40 0.38 16.61
N ILE A 106 -21.04 -0.38 17.64
CA ILE A 106 -19.67 -0.65 18.03
C ILE A 106 -19.50 -2.18 18.06
N GLY A 107 -18.38 -2.69 17.55
CA GLY A 107 -18.10 -4.12 17.56
C GLY A 107 -16.61 -4.44 17.61
N ASP A 108 -16.27 -5.54 18.26
CA ASP A 108 -14.91 -6.06 18.30
C ASP A 108 -14.50 -6.57 16.91
N VAL A 109 -13.25 -6.30 16.55
CA VAL A 109 -12.66 -6.74 15.28
C VAL A 109 -11.63 -7.81 15.60
N SER A 110 -11.89 -9.04 15.13
CA SER A 110 -10.90 -10.10 15.21
C SER A 110 -9.65 -9.72 14.42
N PRO A 111 -8.44 -10.05 14.92
CA PRO A 111 -7.21 -9.76 14.18
C PRO A 111 -7.25 -10.37 12.79
N ILE A 112 -6.86 -9.59 11.77
CA ILE A 112 -6.78 -10.09 10.40
C ILE A 112 -5.48 -10.88 10.30
N THR A 113 -5.59 -12.14 9.88
CA THR A 113 -4.44 -13.01 9.69
C THR A 113 -3.85 -12.78 8.30
N MET A 114 -2.60 -12.34 8.24
CA MET A 114 -1.83 -12.22 7.00
C MET A 114 -0.98 -13.46 6.81
N SER A 115 -1.24 -14.20 5.73
CA SER A 115 -0.35 -15.24 5.23
C SER A 115 0.80 -14.62 4.45
N PRO A 116 2.06 -14.88 4.83
CA PRO A 116 3.18 -14.43 4.03
C PRO A 116 3.12 -15.08 2.63
N VAL A 117 3.50 -14.32 1.61
CA VAL A 117 3.73 -14.86 0.27
C VAL A 117 5.24 -14.94 0.09
N SER A 118 5.77 -16.16 -0.06
CA SER A 118 7.20 -16.37 -0.26
C SER A 118 7.62 -15.79 -1.60
N GLN A 119 8.72 -15.03 -1.62
CA GLN A 119 9.36 -14.64 -2.87
C GLN A 119 9.98 -15.87 -3.53
N SER A 120 9.87 -15.96 -4.87
CA SER A 120 10.54 -17.01 -5.63
C SER A 120 12.06 -16.94 -5.40
N GLN A 121 12.71 -18.09 -5.22
CA GLN A 121 14.18 -18.19 -5.19
C GLN A 121 14.80 -18.09 -6.59
N PHE A 122 13.96 -18.06 -7.63
CA PHE A 122 14.37 -17.93 -9.01
C PHE A 122 13.62 -16.79 -9.67
N ILE A 123 14.36 -15.85 -10.25
CA ILE A 123 13.82 -14.80 -11.11
C ILE A 123 14.39 -15.06 -12.51
N PRO A 124 13.56 -15.19 -13.56
CA PRO A 124 14.05 -15.38 -14.92
C PRO A 124 14.97 -14.23 -15.33
N LEU A 125 16.10 -14.54 -15.94
CA LEU A 125 17.08 -13.54 -16.36
C LEU A 125 16.45 -12.45 -17.25
N GLY A 126 15.49 -12.80 -18.10
CA GLY A 126 14.79 -11.83 -18.94
C GLY A 126 14.07 -10.73 -18.15
N GLU A 127 13.45 -11.07 -17.01
CA GLU A 127 12.79 -10.11 -16.13
C GLU A 127 13.81 -9.19 -15.45
N VAL A 128 14.90 -9.78 -14.93
CA VAL A 128 15.99 -9.02 -14.30
C VAL A 128 16.61 -8.04 -15.29
N LEU A 129 16.83 -8.46 -16.54
CA LEU A 129 17.36 -7.59 -17.58
C LEU A 129 16.39 -6.46 -17.93
N CYS A 130 15.09 -6.72 -18.07
CA CYS A 130 14.11 -5.66 -18.29
C CYS A 130 14.10 -4.64 -17.13
N LEU A 131 14.17 -5.09 -15.88
CA LEU A 131 14.25 -4.21 -14.72
C LEU A 131 15.54 -3.37 -14.71
N ALA A 132 16.69 -3.99 -14.98
CA ALA A 132 17.97 -3.31 -15.08
C ALA A 132 17.97 -2.25 -16.19
N ILE A 133 17.52 -2.62 -17.40
CA ILE A 133 17.42 -1.70 -18.55
C ILE A 133 16.48 -0.55 -18.22
N SER A 134 15.31 -0.80 -17.62
CA SER A 134 14.37 0.23 -17.21
C SER A 134 14.96 1.22 -16.20
N SER A 135 15.69 0.71 -15.20
CA SER A 135 16.36 1.52 -14.18
C SER A 135 17.45 2.39 -14.80
N MET A 136 18.29 1.82 -15.66
CA MET A 136 19.36 2.54 -16.34
C MET A 136 18.83 3.58 -17.33
N ASN A 137 17.78 3.26 -18.10
CA ASN A 137 17.13 4.22 -19.00
C ASN A 137 16.56 5.42 -18.22
N SER A 138 15.93 5.17 -17.07
CA SER A 138 15.38 6.23 -16.20
C SER A 138 16.48 7.11 -15.60
N ALA A 139 17.67 6.55 -15.37
CA ALA A 139 18.85 7.28 -14.93
C ALA A 139 19.68 7.89 -16.08
N HIS A 140 19.19 7.82 -17.32
CA HIS A 140 19.89 8.26 -18.54
C HIS A 140 21.30 7.67 -18.70
N LYS A 141 21.52 6.44 -18.20
CA LYS A 141 22.79 5.73 -18.36
C LYS A 141 22.77 4.93 -19.67
N PRO A 142 23.91 4.84 -20.38
CA PRO A 142 24.02 3.99 -21.56
C PRO A 142 23.85 2.51 -21.17
N VAL A 143 23.12 1.76 -21.99
CA VAL A 143 22.73 0.37 -21.67
C VAL A 143 23.35 -0.58 -22.68
N ASN A 144 24.68 -0.68 -22.67
CA ASN A 144 25.42 -1.70 -23.43
C ASN A 144 25.63 -2.96 -22.57
N GLN A 145 26.14 -4.05 -23.17
CA GLN A 145 26.28 -5.34 -22.47
C GLN A 145 27.24 -5.24 -21.26
N GLU A 146 28.33 -4.47 -21.37
CA GLU A 146 29.31 -4.28 -20.31
C GLU A 146 28.70 -3.53 -19.11
N ALA A 147 28.02 -2.41 -19.38
CA ALA A 147 27.33 -1.62 -18.36
C ALA A 147 26.20 -2.41 -17.69
N LEU A 148 25.49 -3.26 -18.44
CA LEU A 148 24.49 -4.18 -17.88
C LEU A 148 25.11 -5.19 -16.92
N VAL A 149 26.22 -5.82 -17.30
CA VAL A 149 26.94 -6.77 -16.45
C VAL A 149 27.43 -6.12 -15.16
N GLU A 150 28.01 -4.91 -15.26
CA GLU A 150 28.45 -4.13 -14.12
C GLU A 150 27.27 -3.80 -13.20
N HIS A 151 26.15 -3.33 -13.77
CA HIS A 151 24.95 -3.02 -13.01
C HIS A 151 24.37 -4.24 -12.29
N LEU A 152 24.30 -5.40 -12.96
CA LEU A 152 23.83 -6.65 -12.36
C LEU A 152 24.73 -7.10 -11.22
N THR A 153 26.04 -7.03 -11.39
CA THR A 153 27.02 -7.45 -10.36
C THR A 153 26.94 -6.55 -9.14
N ALA A 154 26.75 -5.23 -9.33
CA ALA A 154 26.57 -4.28 -8.24
C ALA A 154 25.21 -4.46 -7.52
N SER A 155 24.15 -4.79 -8.28
CA SER A 155 22.79 -4.90 -7.74
C SER A 155 22.51 -6.24 -7.05
N PHE A 156 23.24 -7.30 -7.40
CA PHE A 156 23.02 -8.66 -6.89
C PHE A 156 24.35 -9.28 -6.39
N PRO A 157 24.94 -8.75 -5.30
CA PRO A 157 26.19 -9.27 -4.77
C PRO A 157 26.02 -10.74 -4.34
N GLY A 158 26.94 -11.59 -4.79
CA GLY A 158 26.93 -13.04 -4.50
C GLY A 158 26.09 -13.89 -5.45
N VAL A 159 25.37 -13.29 -6.41
CA VAL A 159 24.72 -14.03 -7.49
C VAL A 159 25.71 -14.21 -8.64
N PRO A 160 25.88 -15.43 -9.18
CA PRO A 160 26.73 -15.65 -10.35
C PRO A 160 26.27 -14.82 -11.54
N THR A 161 27.16 -13.98 -12.06
CA THR A 161 26.91 -13.17 -13.24
C THR A 161 26.70 -14.08 -14.47
N PRO A 162 25.68 -13.83 -15.32
CA PRO A 162 25.45 -14.64 -16.51
C PRO A 162 26.62 -14.53 -17.49
N SER A 163 26.89 -15.62 -18.23
CA SER A 163 27.89 -15.60 -19.30
C SER A 163 27.46 -14.65 -20.43
N SER A 164 28.42 -14.11 -21.17
CA SER A 164 28.14 -13.21 -22.31
C SER A 164 27.22 -13.85 -23.36
N GLU A 165 27.35 -15.16 -23.59
CA GLU A 165 26.47 -15.89 -24.50
C GLU A 165 25.02 -15.93 -24.02
N VAL A 166 24.81 -16.24 -22.74
CA VAL A 166 23.47 -16.29 -22.12
C VAL A 166 22.84 -14.89 -22.08
N LEU A 167 23.62 -13.86 -21.73
CA LEU A 167 23.18 -12.47 -21.75
C LEU A 167 22.73 -12.05 -23.14
N ARG A 168 23.57 -12.24 -24.15
CA ARG A 168 23.27 -11.90 -25.55
C ARG A 168 22.05 -12.66 -26.06
N HIS A 169 21.95 -13.96 -25.78
CA HIS A 169 20.80 -14.77 -26.15
C HIS A 169 19.51 -14.21 -25.53
N THR A 170 19.53 -13.92 -24.24
CA THR A 170 18.35 -13.40 -23.52
C THR A 170 17.93 -12.02 -24.03
N LEU A 171 18.88 -11.11 -24.27
CA LEU A 171 18.59 -9.81 -24.89
C LEU A 171 17.93 -9.96 -26.26
N ASN A 172 18.41 -10.87 -27.11
CA ASN A 172 17.77 -11.15 -28.40
C ASN A 172 16.35 -11.69 -28.24
N VAL A 173 16.10 -12.57 -27.27
CA VAL A 173 14.74 -13.03 -26.95
C VAL A 173 13.85 -11.85 -26.57
N LEU A 174 14.32 -10.96 -25.69
CA LEU A 174 13.57 -9.78 -25.24
C LEU A 174 13.27 -8.80 -26.39
N VAL A 175 14.19 -8.63 -27.34
CA VAL A 175 13.97 -7.83 -28.55
C VAL A 175 12.87 -8.44 -29.42
N ARG A 176 12.91 -9.76 -29.66
CA ARG A 176 11.86 -10.45 -30.44
C ARG A 176 10.50 -10.37 -29.77
N GLU A 177 10.45 -10.44 -28.45
CA GLU A 177 9.24 -10.27 -27.65
C GLU A 177 8.78 -8.81 -27.55
N ARG A 178 9.51 -7.86 -28.17
CA ARG A 178 9.24 -6.41 -28.10
C ARG A 178 9.16 -5.87 -26.68
N LYS A 179 9.93 -6.45 -25.75
CA LYS A 179 10.08 -5.91 -24.38
C LYS A 179 11.13 -4.82 -24.34
N ILE A 180 12.16 -4.96 -25.18
CA ILE A 180 13.23 -3.98 -25.36
C ILE A 180 13.49 -3.76 -26.85
N TYR A 181 14.16 -2.67 -27.19
CA TYR A 181 14.66 -2.42 -28.54
C TYR A 181 16.09 -1.87 -28.48
N PRO A 182 16.95 -2.23 -29.45
CA PRO A 182 18.31 -1.72 -29.52
C PRO A 182 18.38 -0.34 -30.19
N THR A 183 19.27 0.53 -29.72
CA THR A 183 19.70 1.78 -30.35
C THR A 183 21.23 1.86 -30.36
N PRO A 184 21.85 2.82 -31.06
CA PRO A 184 23.30 3.05 -30.98
C PRO A 184 23.83 3.32 -29.56
N GLU A 185 22.99 3.87 -28.68
CA GLU A 185 23.32 4.23 -27.30
C GLU A 185 23.06 3.09 -26.29
N GLY A 186 22.45 1.99 -26.72
CA GLY A 186 22.19 0.81 -25.91
C GLY A 186 20.78 0.23 -26.07
N TYR A 187 20.34 -0.55 -25.09
CA TYR A 187 18.98 -1.11 -25.05
C TYR A 187 18.01 -0.17 -24.32
N PHE A 188 16.78 -0.09 -24.84
CA PHE A 188 15.70 0.69 -24.24
C PHE A 188 14.44 -0.13 -24.04
N ILE A 189 13.69 0.16 -22.97
CA ILE A 189 12.38 -0.46 -22.71
C ILE A 189 11.36 0.02 -23.74
N VAL A 190 10.61 -0.92 -24.32
CA VAL A 190 9.45 -0.59 -25.14
C VAL A 190 8.34 -0.03 -24.25
N THR A 191 7.85 1.15 -24.58
CA THR A 191 6.71 1.81 -23.94
C THR A 191 5.55 1.90 -24.91
N PRO A 192 4.31 2.21 -24.47
CA PRO A 192 3.19 2.43 -25.39
C PRO A 192 3.49 3.45 -26.49
N GLN A 193 4.33 4.45 -26.23
CA GLN A 193 4.71 5.49 -27.20
C GLN A 193 5.72 4.96 -28.24
N THR A 194 6.64 4.08 -27.85
CA THR A 194 7.68 3.55 -28.75
C THR A 194 7.27 2.25 -29.44
N TYR A 195 6.18 1.62 -29.01
CA TYR A 195 5.66 0.36 -29.54
C TYR A 195 5.41 0.40 -31.06
N PHE A 196 4.89 1.52 -31.59
CA PHE A 196 4.57 1.63 -33.02
C PHE A 196 5.78 1.92 -33.91
N ILE A 197 6.87 2.42 -33.32
CA ILE A 197 8.08 2.85 -34.05
C ILE A 197 9.16 1.77 -33.99
N THR A 198 9.03 0.80 -33.09
CA THR A 198 9.94 -0.34 -32.95
C THR A 198 9.54 -1.44 -33.95
N PRO A 199 10.30 -1.66 -35.04
CA PRO A 199 9.94 -2.67 -36.02
C PRO A 199 9.97 -4.06 -35.39
N PRO A 200 9.02 -4.97 -35.71
CA PRO A 200 9.19 -6.38 -35.41
C PRO A 200 10.52 -6.84 -35.99
N SER A 201 11.32 -7.54 -35.19
CA SER A 201 12.53 -8.16 -35.70
C SER A 201 12.17 -9.10 -36.85
N SER A 202 12.64 -8.77 -38.05
CA SER A 202 12.55 -9.63 -39.22
C SER A 202 13.40 -10.86 -38.96
N GLY A 203 12.75 -11.93 -38.50
CA GLY A 203 13.36 -13.26 -38.43
C GLY A 203 13.64 -13.74 -39.84
N HIS A 204 14.81 -13.40 -40.38
CA HIS A 204 15.35 -14.08 -41.54
C HIS A 204 16.13 -15.30 -41.03
N PRO A 205 15.69 -16.54 -41.34
CA PRO A 205 16.61 -17.66 -41.33
C PRO A 205 17.46 -17.54 -42.60
N THR A 206 18.79 -17.63 -42.46
CA THR A 206 19.68 -17.87 -43.60
C THR A 206 20.90 -18.66 -43.14
N PRO A 207 21.41 -19.61 -43.96
CA PRO A 207 20.74 -20.43 -44.98
C PRO A 207 20.46 -21.86 -44.51
#